data_AF-A0A3B0C0C1-F1
#
_entry.id   AF-A0A3B0C0C1-F1
#
_cell.length_a   1.000
_cell.length_b   1.000
_cell.length_c   1.000
_cell.angle_alpha   90.00
_cell.angle_beta   90.00
_cell.angle_gamma   90.00
#
_symmetry.space_group_name_H-M   'P 1'
#
loop_
_entity.id
_entity.type
_entity.pdbx_description
1 polymer ?
#
loop_
_entity_poly.entity_id
_entity_poly.type
_entity_poly.pdbx_seq_one_letter_code
_entity_poly.pdbx_strand_id
1 'polypeptide(L)'
;MDKQMKFHTLFFFFFCILNLFSQEEDFRDWLPHEVEYYKNLKGLAEYVNARDKSDISKDTLFKKYIYVDSDTLKHKGTLYDMENFDTIFSFIPATIKKVGIQNLDAKPLRFYKQHEIYRPFQSALKRVVPFVMVYYRKERPDEPLGTLLFEPKTHKLHSWILLSQGDSGWYYL
;
A
#
# COMPACT_ATOMS: atom_id res chain seq x y z
N MET A 1 43.81 23.82 -22.24
CA MET A 1 42.68 22.90 -21.92
C MET A 1 42.18 23.24 -20.53
N ASP A 2 41.14 24.06 -20.49
CA ASP A 2 40.72 24.86 -19.33
C ASP A 2 40.17 24.06 -18.16
N LYS A 3 40.50 24.51 -16.95
CA LYS A 3 39.95 24.00 -15.68
C LYS A 3 38.42 24.03 -15.64
N GLN A 4 37.77 24.94 -16.37
CA GLN A 4 36.31 24.98 -16.50
C GLN A 4 35.73 23.77 -17.24
N MET A 5 36.43 23.26 -18.25
CA MET A 5 35.95 22.11 -19.03
C MET A 5 35.91 20.84 -18.16
N LYS A 6 36.87 20.68 -17.24
CA LYS A 6 36.91 19.56 -16.28
C LYS A 6 35.76 19.60 -15.26
N PHE A 7 35.30 20.80 -14.87
CA PHE A 7 34.26 20.97 -13.86
C PHE A 7 32.87 20.63 -14.43
N HIS A 8 32.60 20.99 -15.69
CA HIS A 8 31.35 20.63 -16.36
C HIS A 8 31.26 19.13 -16.68
N THR A 9 32.38 18.48 -17.03
CA THR A 9 32.40 17.02 -17.22
C THR A 9 32.12 16.27 -15.90
N LEU A 10 32.63 16.76 -14.76
CA LEU A 10 32.38 16.15 -13.46
C LEU A 10 30.91 16.30 -13.01
N PHE A 11 30.29 17.46 -13.29
CA PHE A 11 28.88 17.72 -12.97
C PHE A 11 27.92 16.85 -13.79
N PHE A 12 28.23 16.65 -15.09
CA PHE A 12 27.46 15.75 -15.95
C PHE A 12 27.53 14.29 -15.50
N PHE A 13 28.71 13.85 -15.05
CA PHE A 13 28.89 12.49 -14.55
C PHE A 13 28.11 12.23 -13.26
N PHE A 14 28.01 13.23 -12.35
CA PHE A 14 27.20 13.13 -11.14
C PHE A 14 25.70 13.07 -11.45
N PHE A 15 25.23 13.80 -12.47
CA PHE A 15 23.83 13.77 -12.91
C PHE A 15 23.44 12.43 -13.56
N CYS A 16 24.36 11.75 -14.25
CA CYS A 16 24.10 10.41 -14.80
C CYS A 16 23.97 9.32 -13.72
N ILE A 17 24.74 9.41 -12.62
CA ILE A 17 24.65 8.45 -11.50
C ILE A 17 23.32 8.59 -10.75
N LEU A 18 22.79 9.81 -10.63
CA LEU A 18 21.50 10.07 -9.97
C LEU A 18 20.29 9.54 -10.76
N ASN A 19 20.41 9.32 -12.07
CA ASN A 19 19.34 8.75 -12.90
C ASN A 19 19.37 7.20 -12.97
N LEU A 20 20.43 6.55 -12.49
CA LEU A 20 20.54 5.09 -12.46
C LEU A 20 19.80 4.44 -11.27
N PHE A 21 19.30 5.24 -10.33
CA PHE A 21 18.40 4.79 -9.27
C PHE A 21 16.92 5.01 -9.64
N SER A 22 16.59 4.88 -10.92
CA SER A 22 15.21 4.65 -11.32
C SER A 22 14.80 3.28 -10.77
N GLN A 23 13.87 3.27 -9.81
CA GLN A 23 13.23 2.07 -9.28
C GLN A 23 12.39 1.37 -10.37
N GLU A 24 13.04 0.67 -11.29
CA GLU A 24 12.35 -0.41 -12.01
C GLU A 24 12.10 -1.56 -11.03
N GLU A 25 10.84 -2.01 -10.97
CA GLU A 25 10.31 -2.99 -10.02
C GLU A 25 10.95 -4.37 -10.21
N ASP A 26 12.14 -4.57 -9.65
CA ASP A 26 12.84 -5.85 -9.83
C ASP A 26 12.30 -6.96 -8.91
N PHE A 27 11.25 -6.70 -8.11
CA PHE A 27 10.60 -7.61 -7.14
C PHE A 27 11.58 -8.55 -6.41
N ARG A 28 12.82 -8.07 -6.18
CA ARG A 28 13.91 -8.91 -5.69
C ARG A 28 13.57 -9.40 -4.31
N ASP A 29 13.69 -10.72 -4.13
CA ASP A 29 13.33 -11.44 -2.92
C ASP A 29 11.84 -11.46 -2.57
N TRP A 30 10.92 -11.05 -3.46
CA TRP A 30 9.48 -11.10 -3.22
C TRP A 30 8.90 -12.50 -3.52
N LEU A 31 7.90 -12.89 -2.74
CA LEU A 31 7.14 -14.11 -2.96
C LEU A 31 6.08 -13.88 -4.05
N PRO A 32 5.69 -14.92 -4.82
CA PRO A 32 4.71 -14.75 -5.91
C PRO A 32 3.39 -14.09 -5.47
N HIS A 33 2.87 -14.42 -4.30
CA HIS A 33 1.64 -13.81 -3.79
C HIS A 33 1.83 -12.34 -3.37
N GLU A 34 3.01 -11.96 -2.89
CA GLU A 34 3.34 -10.57 -2.53
C GLU A 34 3.34 -9.68 -3.78
N VAL A 35 3.84 -10.21 -4.90
CA VAL A 35 3.79 -9.54 -6.20
C VAL A 35 2.35 -9.32 -6.65
N GLU A 36 1.46 -10.32 -6.48
CA GLU A 36 0.05 -10.19 -6.83
C GLU A 36 -0.69 -9.18 -5.93
N TYR A 37 -0.39 -9.13 -4.63
CA TYR A 37 -0.94 -8.10 -3.74
C TYR A 37 -0.54 -6.70 -4.18
N TYR A 38 0.72 -6.51 -4.54
CA TYR A 38 1.21 -5.22 -5.01
C TYR A 38 0.62 -4.81 -6.36
N LYS A 39 0.51 -5.74 -7.32
CA LYS A 39 -0.20 -5.47 -8.58
C LYS A 39 -1.66 -5.07 -8.34
N ASN A 40 -2.35 -5.75 -7.42
CA ASN A 40 -3.72 -5.41 -7.06
C ASN A 40 -3.80 -4.00 -6.46
N LEU A 41 -2.92 -3.69 -5.51
CA LEU A 41 -2.83 -2.38 -4.87
C LEU A 41 -2.52 -1.26 -5.86
N LYS A 42 -1.57 -1.47 -6.76
CA LYS A 42 -1.19 -0.52 -7.81
C LYS A 42 -2.37 -0.26 -8.75
N GLY A 43 -3.04 -1.33 -9.21
CA GLY A 43 -4.24 -1.21 -10.04
C GLY A 43 -5.40 -0.51 -9.33
N LEU A 44 -5.57 -0.74 -8.02
CA LEU A 44 -6.54 -0.02 -7.21
C LEU A 44 -6.19 1.47 -7.11
N ALA A 45 -4.94 1.80 -6.79
CA ALA A 45 -4.47 3.17 -6.67
C ALA A 45 -4.63 3.93 -7.99
N GLU A 46 -4.21 3.33 -9.10
CA GLU A 46 -4.39 3.89 -10.46
C GLU A 46 -5.87 4.04 -10.82
N TYR A 47 -6.71 3.08 -10.45
CA TYR A 47 -8.15 3.14 -10.72
C TYR A 47 -8.81 4.33 -10.00
N VAL A 48 -8.49 4.57 -8.74
CA VAL A 48 -9.10 5.67 -7.97
C VAL A 48 -8.40 7.01 -8.16
N ASN A 49 -7.18 7.01 -8.69
CA ASN A 49 -6.41 8.24 -8.91
C ASN A 49 -7.16 9.20 -9.84
N ALA A 50 -7.22 10.46 -9.43
CA ALA A 50 -7.89 11.55 -10.15
C ALA A 50 -9.37 11.30 -10.49
N ARG A 51 -10.05 10.36 -9.81
CA ARG A 51 -11.51 10.20 -9.89
C ARG A 51 -12.18 10.86 -8.70
N ASP A 52 -13.30 11.52 -8.96
CA ASP A 52 -14.20 11.95 -7.90
C ASP A 52 -14.91 10.74 -7.28
N LYS A 53 -15.34 10.86 -6.02
CA LYS A 53 -16.00 9.76 -5.29
C LYS A 53 -17.23 9.23 -6.05
N SER A 54 -17.95 10.10 -6.76
CA SER A 54 -19.11 9.74 -7.60
C SER A 54 -18.76 8.83 -8.77
N ASP A 55 -17.51 8.87 -9.24
CA ASP A 55 -17.07 8.21 -10.48
C ASP A 55 -16.40 6.86 -10.21
N ILE A 56 -16.26 6.52 -8.92
CA ILE A 56 -15.69 5.26 -8.45
C ILE A 56 -16.82 4.23 -8.34
N SER A 57 -16.82 3.26 -9.25
CA SER A 57 -17.83 2.19 -9.26
C SER A 57 -17.55 1.18 -8.14
N LYS A 58 -18.47 1.07 -7.19
CA LYS A 58 -18.44 0.05 -6.11
C LYS A 58 -18.33 -1.36 -6.69
N ASP A 59 -19.09 -1.67 -7.74
CA ASP A 59 -19.02 -2.97 -8.42
C ASP A 59 -17.63 -3.26 -8.98
N THR A 60 -16.98 -2.26 -9.57
CA THR A 60 -15.61 -2.41 -10.09
C THR A 60 -14.63 -2.69 -8.96
N LEU A 61 -14.75 -1.96 -7.85
CA LEU A 61 -13.93 -2.15 -6.65
C LEU A 61 -14.08 -3.58 -6.11
N PHE A 62 -15.31 -4.04 -5.87
CA PHE A 62 -15.56 -5.40 -5.37
C PHE A 62 -15.10 -6.48 -6.33
N LYS A 63 -15.36 -6.28 -7.62
CA LYS A 63 -15.05 -7.29 -8.63
C LYS A 63 -13.55 -7.45 -8.81
N LYS A 64 -12.77 -6.36 -8.75
CA LYS A 64 -11.35 -6.38 -9.12
C LYS A 64 -10.38 -6.24 -7.95
N TYR A 65 -10.66 -5.36 -7.00
CA TYR A 65 -9.63 -4.86 -6.10
C TYR A 65 -9.87 -5.22 -4.64
N ILE A 66 -11.12 -5.26 -4.20
CA ILE A 66 -11.44 -5.31 -2.77
C ILE A 66 -12.25 -6.56 -2.49
N TYR A 67 -11.75 -7.31 -1.52
CA TYR A 67 -12.39 -8.50 -1.02
C TYR A 67 -13.54 -8.09 -0.13
N VAL A 68 -14.71 -8.68 -0.38
CA VAL A 68 -15.84 -8.59 0.52
C VAL A 68 -16.36 -9.99 0.71
N ASP A 69 -16.42 -10.42 1.97
CA ASP A 69 -17.12 -11.64 2.31
C ASP A 69 -18.63 -11.39 2.18
N SER A 70 -19.25 -12.17 1.30
CA SER A 70 -20.69 -12.11 1.02
C SER A 70 -21.55 -12.37 2.26
N ASP A 71 -21.04 -13.05 3.28
CA ASP A 71 -21.75 -13.23 4.54
C ASP A 71 -21.63 -12.01 5.47
N THR A 72 -20.58 -11.21 5.31
CA THR A 72 -20.39 -9.96 6.06
C THR A 72 -21.34 -8.86 5.56
N LEU A 73 -21.67 -8.85 4.26
CA LEU A 73 -22.68 -7.94 3.67
C LEU A 73 -24.11 -8.19 4.17
N LYS A 74 -24.40 -9.36 4.74
CA LYS A 74 -25.75 -9.72 5.21
C LYS A 74 -26.07 -9.16 6.60
N HIS A 75 -25.06 -8.67 7.33
CA HIS A 75 -25.21 -8.18 8.69
C HIS A 75 -25.21 -6.64 8.70
N LYS A 76 -26.41 -6.04 8.83
CA LYS A 76 -26.57 -4.59 9.05
C LYS A 76 -25.75 -4.14 10.26
N GLY A 77 -25.04 -3.01 10.12
CA GLY A 77 -24.19 -2.45 11.18
C GLY A 77 -22.76 -3.01 11.27
N THR A 78 -22.30 -3.78 10.28
CA THR A 78 -20.88 -4.15 10.16
C THR A 78 -20.06 -3.05 9.46
N LEU A 79 -18.72 -3.10 9.57
CA LEU A 79 -17.79 -2.19 8.87
C LEU A 79 -17.99 -2.19 7.35
N TYR A 80 -18.57 -3.25 6.79
CA TYR A 80 -18.87 -3.39 5.36
C TYR A 80 -20.35 -3.19 5.01
N ASP A 81 -21.17 -2.73 5.97
CA ASP A 81 -22.47 -2.14 5.61
C ASP A 81 -22.22 -1.00 4.62
N MET A 82 -23.09 -0.84 3.62
CA MET A 82 -22.87 0.10 2.52
C MET A 82 -22.64 1.54 3.00
N GLU A 83 -23.12 1.90 4.19
CA GLU A 83 -22.88 3.19 4.87
C GLU A 83 -21.43 3.35 5.39
N ASN A 84 -20.84 2.31 5.97
CA ASN A 84 -19.47 2.36 6.51
C ASN A 84 -18.40 2.15 5.44
N PHE A 85 -18.76 1.42 4.38
CA PHE A 85 -17.95 1.28 3.17
C PHE A 85 -17.53 2.64 2.62
N ASP A 86 -18.44 3.59 2.52
CA ASP A 86 -18.13 4.94 2.04
C ASP A 86 -17.05 5.67 2.85
N THR A 87 -16.91 5.34 4.14
CA THR A 87 -15.89 5.88 5.04
C THR A 87 -14.54 5.22 4.81
N ILE A 88 -14.48 3.88 4.78
CA ILE A 88 -13.26 3.12 4.49
C ILE A 88 -12.70 3.51 3.11
N PHE A 89 -13.60 3.68 2.14
CA PHE A 89 -13.28 4.03 0.77
C PHE A 89 -12.88 5.47 0.60
N SER A 90 -13.22 6.36 1.53
CA SER A 90 -12.74 7.73 1.49
C SER A 90 -11.23 7.81 1.78
N PHE A 91 -10.66 6.86 2.53
CA PHE A 91 -9.26 6.91 2.92
C PHE A 91 -8.30 6.69 1.76
N ILE A 92 -8.59 5.77 0.83
CA ILE A 92 -7.69 5.45 -0.29
C ILE A 92 -7.51 6.66 -1.22
N PRO A 93 -8.58 7.23 -1.80
CA PRO A 93 -8.47 8.40 -2.66
C PRO A 93 -7.96 9.61 -1.89
N ALA A 94 -8.33 9.79 -0.61
CA ALA A 94 -7.81 10.90 0.21
C ALA A 94 -6.30 10.79 0.45
N THR A 95 -5.79 9.58 0.72
CA THR A 95 -4.36 9.33 0.90
C THR A 95 -3.60 9.61 -0.39
N ILE A 96 -4.11 9.10 -1.52
CA ILE A 96 -3.53 9.36 -2.85
C ILE A 96 -3.56 10.84 -3.20
N LYS A 97 -4.66 11.55 -2.95
CA LYS A 97 -4.79 12.99 -3.21
C LYS A 97 -3.84 13.81 -2.32
N LYS A 98 -3.63 13.40 -1.07
CA LYS A 98 -2.77 14.08 -0.11
C LYS A 98 -1.28 13.88 -0.40
N VAL A 99 -0.87 12.67 -0.77
CA VAL A 99 0.54 12.30 -0.93
C VAL A 99 0.99 12.37 -2.39
N GLY A 100 0.08 12.12 -3.34
CA GLY A 100 0.38 11.88 -4.75
C GLY A 100 0.67 10.40 -4.99
N ILE A 101 -0.01 9.78 -5.96
CA ILE A 101 0.20 8.36 -6.30
C ILE A 101 1.67 8.05 -6.63
N GLN A 102 2.36 8.98 -7.28
CA GLN A 102 3.76 8.85 -7.67
C GLN A 102 4.72 8.77 -6.48
N ASN A 103 4.33 9.31 -5.33
CA ASN A 103 5.12 9.37 -4.10
C ASN A 103 4.79 8.23 -3.13
N LEU A 104 3.77 7.42 -3.41
CA LEU A 104 3.38 6.28 -2.60
C LEU A 104 3.98 4.99 -3.16
N ASP A 105 4.34 4.09 -2.25
CA ASP A 105 4.81 2.75 -2.56
C ASP A 105 4.45 1.78 -1.42
N ALA A 106 4.56 0.48 -1.66
CA ALA A 106 4.33 -0.55 -0.66
C ALA A 106 5.29 -1.72 -0.81
N LYS A 107 5.66 -2.35 0.32
CA LYS A 107 6.48 -3.57 0.34
C LYS A 107 5.97 -4.54 1.41
N PRO A 108 6.27 -5.84 1.30
CA PRO A 108 5.84 -6.83 2.27
C PRO A 108 6.26 -6.49 3.70
N LEU A 109 5.38 -6.76 4.67
CA LEU A 109 5.61 -6.48 6.09
C LEU A 109 6.90 -7.14 6.62
N ARG A 110 7.30 -8.29 6.08
CA ARG A 110 8.52 -8.99 6.50
C ARG A 110 9.82 -8.19 6.26
N PHE A 111 9.80 -7.16 5.43
CA PHE A 111 10.92 -6.22 5.27
C PHE A 111 11.03 -5.21 6.43
N TYR A 112 10.03 -5.14 7.31
CA TYR A 112 9.97 -4.22 8.46
C TYR A 112 10.17 -4.91 9.81
N LYS A 113 10.77 -6.12 9.87
CA LYS A 113 10.94 -6.89 11.11
C LYS A 113 11.60 -6.13 12.27
N GLN A 114 12.41 -5.12 11.96
CA GLN A 114 13.12 -4.28 12.93
C GLN A 114 12.35 -2.99 13.31
N HIS A 115 11.26 -2.68 12.61
CA HIS A 115 10.44 -1.50 12.82
C HIS A 115 9.29 -1.79 13.80
N GLU A 116 8.85 -0.79 14.56
CA GLU A 116 7.77 -0.94 15.56
C GLU A 116 6.44 -1.41 14.96
N ILE A 117 6.17 -1.08 13.69
CA ILE A 117 5.00 -1.53 12.93
C ILE A 117 4.89 -3.05 12.86
N TYR A 118 6.00 -3.79 13.02
CA TYR A 118 6.02 -5.25 13.02
C TYR A 118 5.65 -5.87 14.38
N ARG A 119 5.72 -5.09 15.47
CA ARG A 119 5.48 -5.58 16.84
C ARG A 119 4.15 -6.34 17.00
N PRO A 120 3.00 -5.89 16.45
CA PRO A 120 1.74 -6.64 16.53
C PRO A 120 1.80 -8.04 15.93
N PHE A 121 2.67 -8.21 14.93
CA PHE A 121 2.78 -9.40 14.11
C PHE A 121 3.80 -10.41 14.64
N GLN A 122 4.49 -10.08 15.74
CA GLN A 122 5.36 -11.03 16.44
C GLN A 122 4.54 -12.07 17.22
N SER A 123 3.35 -11.70 17.68
CA SER A 123 2.47 -12.55 18.50
C SER A 123 1.06 -12.64 17.92
N ALA A 124 0.21 -11.65 18.21
CA ALA A 124 -1.23 -11.67 17.96
C ALA A 124 -1.56 -11.83 16.47
N LEU A 125 -0.82 -11.15 15.60
CA LEU A 125 -1.06 -11.12 14.16
C LEU A 125 -0.06 -11.95 13.35
N LYS A 126 0.68 -12.87 14.00
CA LYS A 126 1.74 -13.65 13.35
C LYS A 126 1.27 -14.42 12.11
N ARG A 127 0.03 -14.92 12.14
CA ARG A 127 -0.53 -15.74 11.04
C ARG A 127 -0.79 -14.94 9.77
N VAL A 128 -1.02 -13.63 9.87
CA VAL A 128 -1.36 -12.80 8.71
C VAL A 128 -0.14 -12.12 8.08
N VAL A 129 1.05 -12.25 8.68
CA VAL A 129 2.31 -11.66 8.15
C VAL A 129 2.51 -11.87 6.64
N PRO A 130 2.30 -13.08 6.06
CA PRO A 130 2.52 -13.29 4.64
C PRO A 130 1.56 -12.52 3.74
N PHE A 131 0.47 -11.98 4.30
CA PHE A 131 -0.62 -11.36 3.57
C PHE A 131 -0.68 -9.84 3.79
N VAL A 132 0.36 -9.27 4.40
CA VAL A 132 0.39 -7.86 4.78
C VAL A 132 1.45 -7.11 4.00
N MET A 133 1.02 -6.04 3.34
CA MET A 133 1.89 -5.02 2.76
C MET A 133 1.95 -3.82 3.69
N VAL A 134 3.06 -3.10 3.68
CA VAL A 134 3.24 -1.83 4.37
C VAL A 134 3.39 -0.76 3.33
N TYR A 135 2.54 0.27 3.38
CA TYR A 135 2.61 1.41 2.47
C TYR A 135 3.35 2.59 3.12
N TYR A 136 4.07 3.34 2.31
CA TYR A 136 4.99 4.39 2.75
C TYR A 136 5.16 5.45 1.66
N ARG A 137 5.81 6.56 2.02
CA ARG A 137 6.24 7.55 1.03
C ARG A 137 7.60 7.17 0.48
N LYS A 138 7.80 7.21 -0.83
CA LYS A 138 9.06 6.79 -1.48
C LYS A 138 10.28 7.54 -0.94
N GLU A 139 10.13 8.81 -0.58
CA GLU A 139 11.19 9.63 0.00
C GLU A 139 11.57 9.23 1.45
N ARG A 140 10.72 8.46 2.13
CA ARG A 140 10.92 7.99 3.51
C ARG A 140 10.44 6.55 3.68
N PRO A 141 11.12 5.57 3.08
CA PRO A 141 10.71 4.17 3.11
C PRO A 141 10.84 3.51 4.48
N ASP A 142 11.53 4.16 5.42
CA ASP A 142 11.68 3.71 6.81
C ASP A 142 10.64 4.32 7.76
N GLU A 143 9.78 5.23 7.26
CA GLU A 143 8.66 5.83 7.99
C GLU A 143 7.32 5.32 7.40
N PRO A 144 6.89 4.09 7.74
CA PRO A 144 5.69 3.51 7.18
C PRO A 144 4.44 4.29 7.59
N LEU A 145 3.51 4.43 6.65
CA LEU A 145 2.23 5.12 6.87
C LEU A 145 1.16 4.18 7.43
N GLY A 146 1.27 2.88 7.15
CA GLY A 146 0.35 1.87 7.67
C GLY A 146 0.49 0.52 6.98
N THR A 147 -0.43 -0.39 7.30
CA THR A 147 -0.43 -1.78 6.83
C THR A 147 -1.72 -2.13 6.10
N LEU A 148 -1.60 -2.91 5.03
CA LEU A 148 -2.68 -3.37 4.16
C LEU A 148 -2.76 -4.89 4.25
N LEU A 149 -3.93 -5.43 4.59
CA LEU A 149 -4.17 -6.88 4.63
C LEU A 149 -4.83 -7.34 3.34
N PHE A 150 -4.36 -8.45 2.77
CA PHE A 150 -4.89 -9.05 1.54
C PHE A 150 -5.52 -10.41 1.81
N GLU A 151 -6.55 -10.75 1.04
CA GLU A 151 -7.14 -12.08 1.07
C GLU A 151 -6.30 -13.06 0.23
N PRO A 152 -5.83 -14.19 0.80
CA PRO A 152 -4.84 -15.04 0.14
C PRO A 152 -5.27 -15.67 -1.18
N LYS A 153 -6.56 -15.99 -1.35
CA LYS A 153 -7.04 -16.72 -2.55
C LYS A 153 -7.29 -15.80 -3.74
N THR A 154 -7.78 -14.59 -3.49
CA THR A 154 -8.19 -13.63 -4.51
C THR A 154 -7.19 -12.51 -4.72
N HIS A 155 -6.22 -12.37 -3.82
CA HIS A 155 -5.22 -11.30 -3.81
C HIS A 155 -5.81 -9.89 -3.73
N LYS A 156 -7.09 -9.79 -3.39
CA LYS A 156 -7.79 -8.54 -3.20
C LYS A 156 -7.48 -7.96 -1.83
N LEU A 157 -7.47 -6.64 -1.75
CA LEU A 157 -7.36 -5.93 -0.49
C LEU A 157 -8.55 -6.31 0.40
N HIS A 158 -8.25 -6.79 1.61
CA HIS A 158 -9.23 -7.10 2.64
C HIS A 158 -9.40 -5.91 3.59
N SER A 159 -8.31 -5.26 4.01
CA SER A 159 -8.35 -4.12 4.94
C SER A 159 -7.21 -3.14 4.69
N TRP A 160 -7.50 -1.84 4.82
CA TRP A 160 -6.57 -0.73 4.52
C TRP A 160 -5.70 -0.32 5.70
N ILE A 161 -6.18 -0.50 6.94
CA ILE A 161 -5.40 -0.20 8.15
C ILE A 161 -5.70 -1.23 9.22
N LEU A 162 -4.65 -1.86 9.75
CA LEU A 162 -4.70 -2.64 10.97
C LEU A 162 -4.39 -1.71 12.15
N LEU A 163 -5.41 -1.36 12.93
CA LEU A 163 -5.26 -0.47 14.08
C LEU A 163 -5.15 -1.27 15.39
N SER A 164 -4.18 -0.89 16.21
CA SER A 164 -4.10 -1.35 17.61
C SER A 164 -5.07 -0.57 18.47
N GLN A 165 -5.89 -1.25 19.28
CA GLN A 165 -6.64 -0.63 20.39
C GLN A 165 -6.17 -1.16 21.75
N GLY A 166 -4.87 -1.03 22.05
CA GLY A 166 -4.33 -1.42 23.35
C GLY A 166 -4.70 -2.85 23.75
N ASP A 167 -5.14 -3.04 24.99
CA ASP A 167 -5.39 -4.38 25.59
C ASP A 167 -6.68 -5.07 25.10
N SER A 168 -7.53 -4.38 24.33
CA SER A 168 -8.90 -4.83 24.00
C SER A 168 -9.11 -5.35 22.57
N GLY A 169 -8.07 -5.39 21.72
CA GLY A 169 -8.13 -6.08 20.41
C GLY A 169 -7.65 -5.24 19.21
N TRP A 170 -7.78 -5.85 18.02
CA TRP A 170 -7.39 -5.27 16.73
C TRP A 170 -8.63 -5.04 15.86
N TYR A 171 -8.70 -3.89 15.21
CA TYR A 171 -9.75 -3.60 14.23
C TYR A 171 -9.17 -3.50 12.83
N TYR A 172 -9.98 -3.95 11.88
CA TYR A 172 -9.76 -3.81 10.45
C TYR A 172 -10.58 -2.61 9.98
N LEU A 173 -9.92 -1.63 9.35
CA LEU A 173 -10.60 -0.61 8.54
C LEU A 173 -10.69 -1.09 7.10
#